data_AF-A0A2M7GD29-F1
#
_entry.id   AF-A0A2M7GD29-F1
#
_cell.length_a   1.000
_cell.length_b   1.000
_cell.length_c   1.000
_cell.angle_alpha   90.00
_cell.angle_beta   90.00
_cell.angle_gamma   90.00
#
_symmetry.space_group_name_H-M   'P 1'
#
loop_
_entity.id
_entity.type
_entity.pdbx_description
1 polymer ?
#
loop_
_entity_poly.entity_id
_entity_poly.type
_entity_poly.pdbx_seq_one_letter_code
_entity_poly.pdbx_strand_id
1 'polypeptide(L)'
;MTIGRPANGYRLTNIAPIPPVVTVFSSNFEQVNALPGYVETDPLDLNGASADIETRLNLNLPLGVTLVGEQSVLVQVGISAIQGSLTLTNLPVEINNLSSGLQAHFSPDKVAVLLSGPLPALNTLVPADVHVIIDAKGLTPGTYQLTPTIQLLIEGVTVESILPGTVEVVISKKTTP
;
A
#
# COMPACT_ATOMS: atom_id res chain seq x y z
N MET A 1 -13.94 -12.79 -19.53
CA MET A 1 -14.59 -11.73 -18.71
C MET A 1 -13.98 -11.77 -17.31
N THR A 2 -13.90 -10.66 -16.57
CA THR A 2 -13.54 -10.69 -15.14
C THR A 2 -14.77 -10.58 -14.26
N ILE A 3 -14.78 -11.28 -13.13
CA ILE A 3 -15.84 -11.22 -12.13
C ILE A 3 -15.24 -10.86 -10.77
N GLY A 4 -16.06 -10.33 -9.87
CA GLY A 4 -15.60 -9.90 -8.56
C GLY A 4 -14.81 -8.60 -8.59
N ARG A 5 -14.11 -8.30 -7.50
CA ARG A 5 -13.28 -7.09 -7.34
C ARG A 5 -12.02 -7.40 -6.53
N PRO A 6 -10.90 -6.71 -6.80
CA PRO A 6 -9.71 -6.78 -5.95
C PRO A 6 -10.02 -6.53 -4.46
N ALA A 7 -9.12 -6.96 -3.59
CA ALA A 7 -9.22 -6.74 -2.16
C ALA A 7 -9.38 -5.24 -1.82
N ASN A 8 -9.99 -4.95 -0.65
CA ASN A 8 -10.09 -3.58 -0.16
C ASN A 8 -8.69 -2.94 -0.05
N GLY A 9 -8.56 -1.70 -0.49
CA GLY A 9 -7.29 -0.99 -0.56
C GLY A 9 -6.46 -1.31 -1.81
N TYR A 10 -6.97 -2.13 -2.74
CA TYR A 10 -6.34 -2.41 -4.04
C TYR A 10 -7.21 -1.95 -5.20
N ARG A 11 -6.57 -1.65 -6.32
CA ARG A 11 -7.24 -1.33 -7.59
C ARG A 11 -6.66 -2.18 -8.71
N LEU A 12 -7.54 -2.48 -9.65
CA LEU A 12 -7.14 -3.03 -10.94
C LEU A 12 -6.41 -1.95 -11.75
N THR A 13 -5.22 -2.25 -12.25
CA THR A 13 -4.41 -1.31 -13.05
C THR A 13 -4.41 -1.67 -14.53
N ASN A 14 -4.36 -2.96 -14.85
CA ASN A 14 -4.35 -3.42 -16.23
C ASN A 14 -5.02 -4.80 -16.36
N ILE A 15 -5.60 -5.08 -17.53
CA ILE A 15 -5.98 -6.43 -17.95
C ILE A 15 -5.57 -6.56 -19.40
N ALA A 16 -4.70 -7.53 -19.71
CA ALA A 16 -4.22 -7.77 -21.06
C ALA A 16 -4.24 -9.27 -21.37
N PRO A 17 -4.99 -9.72 -22.39
CA PRO A 17 -4.83 -11.04 -22.97
C PRO A 17 -3.63 -11.07 -23.94
N ILE A 18 -2.88 -12.16 -23.92
CA ILE A 18 -1.73 -12.41 -24.78
C ILE A 18 -1.93 -13.80 -25.43
N PRO A 19 -2.07 -13.87 -26.77
CA PRO A 19 -2.11 -12.76 -27.72
C PRO A 19 -3.42 -11.95 -27.66
N PRO A 20 -3.41 -10.66 -28.08
CA PRO A 20 -4.62 -9.82 -28.09
C PRO A 20 -5.56 -10.12 -29.27
N VAL A 21 -5.07 -10.81 -30.29
CA VAL A 21 -5.84 -11.23 -31.47
C VAL A 21 -5.57 -12.70 -31.73
N VAL A 22 -6.63 -13.42 -32.09
CA VAL A 22 -6.58 -14.84 -32.43
C VAL A 22 -7.24 -15.05 -33.78
N THR A 23 -6.75 -16.04 -34.53
CA THR A 23 -7.37 -16.44 -35.79
C THR A 23 -8.31 -17.60 -35.53
N VAL A 24 -9.54 -17.49 -36.05
CA VAL A 24 -10.56 -18.53 -35.96
C VAL A 24 -10.88 -19.08 -37.35
N PHE A 25 -11.29 -20.34 -37.39
CA PHE A 25 -11.70 -21.06 -38.58
C PHE A 25 -13.09 -21.69 -38.36
N SER A 26 -13.91 -21.71 -39.40
CA SER A 26 -15.14 -22.49 -39.45
C SER A 26 -15.38 -22.98 -40.87
N SER A 27 -16.00 -24.16 -40.99
CA SER A 27 -16.48 -24.68 -42.27
C SER A 27 -17.77 -23.99 -42.75
N ASN A 28 -18.47 -23.25 -41.89
CA ASN A 28 -19.67 -22.50 -42.24
C ASN A 28 -19.37 -20.99 -42.27
N PHE A 29 -19.42 -20.39 -43.45
CA PHE A 29 -19.15 -18.97 -43.64
C PHE A 29 -20.08 -18.05 -42.84
N GLU A 30 -21.36 -18.41 -42.69
CA GLU A 30 -22.32 -17.61 -41.93
C GLU A 30 -21.96 -17.54 -40.45
N GLN A 31 -21.32 -18.57 -39.90
CA GLN A 31 -20.89 -18.58 -38.49
C GLN A 31 -19.72 -17.64 -38.24
N VAL A 32 -18.78 -17.52 -39.19
CA VAL A 32 -17.68 -16.55 -39.11
C VAL A 32 -18.23 -15.13 -39.24
N ASN A 33 -19.14 -14.91 -40.20
CA ASN A 33 -19.73 -13.59 -40.45
C ASN A 33 -20.65 -13.11 -39.31
N ALA A 34 -21.20 -14.04 -38.52
CA ALA A 34 -22.03 -13.75 -37.35
C ALA A 34 -21.23 -13.45 -36.07
N LEU A 35 -19.89 -13.61 -36.08
CA LEU A 35 -19.08 -13.32 -34.90
C LEU A 35 -19.08 -11.82 -34.61
N PRO A 36 -19.23 -11.41 -33.34
CA PRO A 36 -19.34 -10.00 -32.97
C PRO A 36 -18.00 -9.25 -32.98
N GLY A 37 -16.93 -9.85 -33.55
CA GLY A 37 -15.58 -9.28 -33.58
C GLY A 37 -14.78 -9.44 -32.29
N TYR A 38 -15.31 -10.15 -31.30
CA TYR A 38 -14.62 -10.55 -30.07
C TYR A 38 -14.94 -12.00 -29.70
N VAL A 39 -14.07 -12.59 -28.88
CA VAL A 39 -14.28 -13.92 -28.29
C VAL A 39 -14.16 -13.77 -26.78
N GLU A 40 -15.14 -14.30 -26.05
CA GLU A 40 -15.09 -14.28 -24.60
C GLU A 40 -14.15 -15.37 -24.08
N THR A 41 -13.51 -15.12 -22.95
CA THR A 41 -12.81 -16.16 -22.19
C THR A 41 -13.73 -16.72 -21.12
N ASP A 42 -13.34 -17.86 -20.55
CA ASP A 42 -13.78 -18.25 -19.20
C ASP A 42 -13.66 -17.08 -18.21
N PRO A 43 -14.57 -16.99 -17.23
CA PRO A 43 -14.54 -15.92 -16.25
C PRO A 43 -13.29 -16.04 -15.35
N LEU A 44 -12.59 -14.93 -15.15
CA LEU A 44 -11.51 -14.82 -14.17
C LEU A 44 -12.03 -14.11 -12.92
N ASP A 45 -12.01 -14.83 -11.80
CA ASP A 45 -12.39 -14.27 -10.50
C ASP A 45 -11.25 -13.45 -9.90
N LEU A 46 -11.55 -12.20 -9.56
CA LEU A 46 -10.63 -11.24 -8.92
C LEU A 46 -10.93 -11.00 -7.45
N ASN A 47 -11.92 -11.71 -6.87
CA ASN A 47 -12.35 -11.52 -5.49
C ASN A 47 -11.19 -11.65 -4.49
N GLY A 48 -10.91 -10.56 -3.79
CA GLY A 48 -9.87 -10.54 -2.76
C GLY A 48 -8.44 -10.54 -3.31
N ALA A 49 -8.25 -10.37 -4.62
CA ALA A 49 -6.92 -10.32 -5.20
C ALA A 49 -6.15 -9.07 -4.74
N SER A 50 -4.90 -9.28 -4.31
CA SER A 50 -4.00 -8.24 -3.77
C SER A 50 -2.65 -8.16 -4.48
N ALA A 51 -2.45 -8.98 -5.51
CA ALA A 51 -1.24 -9.06 -6.30
C ALA A 51 -1.58 -9.34 -7.76
N ASP A 52 -0.62 -9.13 -8.65
CA ASP A 52 -0.77 -9.42 -10.07
C ASP A 52 -1.14 -10.89 -10.28
N ILE A 53 -2.01 -11.14 -11.25
CA ILE A 53 -2.44 -12.49 -11.64
C ILE A 53 -2.01 -12.73 -13.07
N GLU A 54 -1.35 -13.86 -13.30
CA GLU A 54 -1.05 -14.37 -14.62
C GLU A 54 -1.62 -15.78 -14.74
N THR A 55 -2.59 -15.96 -15.65
CA THR A 55 -3.29 -17.24 -15.79
C THR A 55 -3.72 -17.50 -17.23
N ARG A 56 -3.80 -18.78 -17.61
CA ARG A 56 -4.34 -19.18 -18.92
C ARG A 56 -5.83 -19.42 -18.82
N LEU A 57 -6.61 -18.77 -19.68
CA LEU A 57 -8.05 -18.95 -19.79
C LEU A 57 -8.41 -19.54 -21.14
N ASN A 58 -9.39 -20.44 -21.16
CA ASN A 58 -9.92 -20.97 -22.42
C ASN A 58 -10.82 -19.93 -23.08
N LEU A 59 -10.94 -20.04 -24.39
CA LEU A 59 -11.84 -19.21 -25.19
C LEU A 59 -13.20 -19.89 -25.35
N ASN A 60 -14.26 -19.14 -25.05
CA ASN A 60 -15.64 -19.54 -25.27
C ASN A 60 -16.01 -19.31 -26.73
N LEU A 61 -15.72 -20.32 -27.56
CA LEU A 61 -16.00 -20.32 -28.98
C LEU A 61 -17.40 -20.87 -29.28
N PRO A 62 -18.17 -20.27 -30.20
CA PRO A 62 -19.42 -20.83 -30.67
C PRO A 62 -19.24 -22.20 -31.33
N LEU A 63 -20.30 -23.02 -31.30
CA LEU A 63 -20.33 -24.31 -31.98
C LEU A 63 -19.99 -24.18 -33.47
N GLY A 64 -19.04 -24.98 -33.94
CA GLY A 64 -18.59 -24.96 -35.34
C GLY A 64 -17.48 -23.95 -35.64
N VAL A 65 -17.01 -23.19 -34.63
CA VAL A 65 -15.83 -22.31 -34.71
C VAL A 65 -14.67 -22.93 -33.95
N THR A 66 -13.51 -23.01 -34.59
CA THR A 66 -12.28 -23.55 -34.02
C THR A 66 -11.18 -22.51 -34.06
N LEU A 67 -10.35 -22.43 -33.01
CA LEU A 67 -9.18 -21.57 -33.02
C LEU A 67 -8.05 -22.17 -33.85
N VAL A 68 -7.30 -21.32 -34.54
CA VAL A 68 -6.04 -21.69 -35.18
C VAL A 68 -4.91 -21.46 -34.18
N GLY A 69 -4.27 -22.53 -33.70
CA GLY A 69 -3.18 -22.46 -32.72
C GLY A 69 -3.59 -22.89 -31.32
N GLU A 70 -3.11 -22.18 -30.29
CA GLU A 70 -3.37 -22.51 -28.88
C GLU A 70 -4.79 -22.10 -28.45
N GLN A 71 -5.59 -23.05 -27.95
CA GLN A 71 -7.00 -22.82 -27.57
C GLN A 71 -7.20 -21.96 -26.30
N SER A 72 -6.12 -21.42 -25.74
CA SER A 72 -6.11 -20.61 -24.53
C SER A 72 -5.33 -19.32 -24.73
N VAL A 73 -5.70 -18.28 -24.00
CA VAL A 73 -4.95 -17.02 -23.94
C VAL A 73 -4.37 -16.82 -22.55
N LEU A 74 -3.15 -16.28 -22.48
CA LEU A 74 -2.55 -15.85 -21.23
C LEU A 74 -3.16 -14.50 -20.85
N VAL A 75 -3.84 -14.43 -19.72
CA VAL A 75 -4.40 -13.18 -19.19
C VAL A 75 -3.51 -12.69 -18.06
N GLN A 76 -2.96 -11.50 -18.25
CA GLN A 76 -2.21 -10.76 -17.25
C GLN A 76 -3.09 -9.67 -16.66
N VAL A 77 -3.28 -9.72 -15.35
CA VAL A 77 -4.05 -8.77 -14.56
C VAL A 77 -3.11 -8.05 -13.63
N GLY A 78 -2.98 -6.74 -13.83
CA GLY A 78 -2.24 -5.86 -12.94
C GLY A 78 -3.12 -5.41 -11.78
N ILE A 79 -2.63 -5.59 -10.55
CA ILE A 79 -3.30 -5.16 -9.32
C ILE A 79 -2.30 -4.40 -8.46
N SER A 80 -2.69 -3.22 -8.00
CA SER A 80 -1.81 -2.40 -7.17
C SER A 80 -2.55 -1.79 -6.00
N ALA A 81 -1.86 -1.66 -4.88
CA ALA A 81 -2.40 -0.97 -3.72
C ALA A 81 -2.72 0.49 -4.05
N ILE A 82 -3.84 0.97 -3.52
CA ILE A 82 -4.21 2.37 -3.53
C ILE A 82 -3.30 3.10 -2.54
N GLN A 83 -2.71 4.21 -2.99
CA GLN A 83 -1.93 5.07 -2.12
C GLN A 83 -2.90 6.01 -1.37
N GLY A 84 -2.63 6.21 -0.08
CA GLY A 84 -3.39 7.13 0.75
C GLY A 84 -2.52 7.80 1.79
N SER A 85 -3.17 8.57 2.65
CA SER A 85 -2.54 9.22 3.80
C SER A 85 -3.36 9.01 5.07
N LEU A 86 -2.66 8.96 6.20
CA LEU A 86 -3.22 8.76 7.52
C LEU A 86 -2.57 9.74 8.49
N THR A 87 -3.39 10.52 9.19
CA THR A 87 -2.92 11.39 10.27
C THR A 87 -3.12 10.70 11.60
N LEU A 88 -2.03 10.45 12.31
CA LEU A 88 -2.05 10.02 13.70
C LEU A 88 -1.89 11.24 14.60
N THR A 89 -2.71 11.33 15.63
CA THR A 89 -2.67 12.43 16.60
C THR A 89 -2.38 11.87 17.99
N ASN A 90 -1.90 12.74 18.89
CA ASN A 90 -1.60 12.39 20.28
C ASN A 90 -0.48 11.34 20.44
N LEU A 91 0.50 11.34 19.54
CA LEU A 91 1.66 10.47 19.67
C LEU A 91 2.61 11.03 20.73
N PRO A 92 2.95 10.25 21.79
CA PRO A 92 3.84 10.70 22.84
C PRO A 92 5.26 10.86 22.33
N VAL A 93 5.96 11.90 22.78
CA VAL A 93 7.38 12.10 22.49
C VAL A 93 8.23 11.29 23.46
N GLU A 94 9.10 10.46 22.91
CA GLU A 94 10.09 9.66 23.62
C GLU A 94 11.48 10.31 23.53
N ILE A 95 12.34 10.02 24.52
CA ILE A 95 13.70 10.53 24.56
C ILE A 95 14.71 9.39 24.64
N ASN A 96 15.69 9.45 23.75
CA ASN A 96 16.81 8.53 23.71
C ASN A 96 18.10 9.21 24.16
N ASN A 97 19.04 8.41 24.68
CA ASN A 97 20.38 8.83 25.10
C ASN A 97 20.44 9.95 26.17
N LEU A 98 19.41 10.05 27.04
CA LEU A 98 19.46 10.97 28.19
C LEU A 98 20.41 10.45 29.27
N SER A 99 21.36 11.29 29.70
CA SER A 99 22.33 10.95 30.75
C SER A 99 21.66 10.56 32.08
N SER A 100 22.22 9.54 32.76
CA SER A 100 21.75 9.11 34.07
C SER A 100 21.81 10.27 35.08
N GLY A 101 20.71 10.54 35.78
CA GLY A 101 20.59 11.65 36.72
C GLY A 101 19.98 12.93 36.14
N LEU A 102 19.63 12.94 34.86
CA LEU A 102 18.84 14.01 34.23
C LEU A 102 17.39 13.57 33.98
N GLN A 103 16.50 14.55 33.91
CA GLN A 103 15.11 14.40 33.49
C GLN A 103 14.79 15.44 32.41
N ALA A 104 13.93 15.06 31.46
CA ALA A 104 13.49 15.93 30.39
C ALA A 104 11.97 16.16 30.49
N HIS A 105 11.54 17.37 30.20
CA HIS A 105 10.14 17.72 30.04
C HIS A 105 9.92 18.27 28.63
N PHE A 106 8.87 17.80 27.97
CA PHE A 106 8.54 18.13 26.58
C PHE A 106 7.36 19.08 26.54
N SER A 107 7.45 20.12 25.73
CA SER A 107 6.34 21.02 25.45
C SER A 107 6.27 21.30 23.94
N PRO A 108 5.26 20.76 23.22
CA PRO A 108 4.26 19.81 23.69
C PRO A 108 4.84 18.40 23.92
N ASP A 109 4.19 17.62 24.78
CA ASP A 109 4.50 16.19 25.02
C ASP A 109 3.89 15.24 24.00
N LYS A 110 3.04 15.78 23.12
CA LYS A 110 2.32 15.06 22.08
C LYS A 110 2.45 15.77 20.74
N VAL A 111 2.58 14.98 19.69
CA VAL A 111 2.63 15.47 18.31
C VAL A 111 1.60 14.74 17.44
N ALA A 112 1.32 15.34 16.28
CA ALA A 112 0.60 14.71 15.19
C ALA A 112 1.58 14.39 14.07
N VAL A 113 1.37 13.26 13.41
CA VAL A 113 2.20 12.77 12.31
C VAL A 113 1.31 12.42 11.13
N LEU A 114 1.64 12.96 9.97
CA LEU A 114 1.03 12.59 8.71
C LEU A 114 1.89 11.52 8.04
N LEU A 115 1.29 10.36 7.78
CA LEU A 115 1.89 9.23 7.13
C LEU A 115 1.26 9.04 5.74
N SER A 116 2.02 8.52 4.79
CA SER A 116 1.53 8.11 3.48
C SER A 116 2.06 6.75 3.06
N GLY A 117 1.29 6.04 2.25
CA GLY A 117 1.65 4.72 1.77
C GLY A 117 0.44 3.91 1.28
N PRO A 118 0.63 2.60 1.04
CA PRO A 118 -0.43 1.68 0.67
C PRO A 118 -1.55 1.66 1.71
N LEU A 119 -2.80 1.87 1.29
CA LEU A 119 -3.97 1.77 2.17
C LEU A 119 -4.01 0.48 3.01
N PRO A 120 -3.68 -0.71 2.46
CA PRO A 120 -3.63 -1.93 3.27
C PRO A 120 -2.66 -1.83 4.46
N ALA A 121 -1.48 -1.23 4.26
CA ALA A 121 -0.49 -1.04 5.32
C ALA A 121 -0.93 0.04 6.33
N LEU A 122 -1.50 1.14 5.84
CA LEU A 122 -2.03 2.21 6.69
C LEU A 122 -3.20 1.72 7.57
N ASN A 123 -4.03 0.80 7.06
CA ASN A 123 -5.17 0.24 7.80
C ASN A 123 -4.75 -0.74 8.90
N THR A 124 -3.59 -1.38 8.78
CA THR A 124 -3.03 -2.28 9.81
C THR A 124 -2.21 -1.55 10.86
N LEU A 125 -1.86 -0.29 10.61
CA LEU A 125 -0.97 0.50 11.43
C LEU A 125 -1.61 0.81 12.78
N VAL A 126 -0.90 0.49 13.86
CA VAL A 126 -1.31 0.86 15.23
C VAL A 126 -0.42 1.97 15.79
N PRO A 127 -0.89 2.77 16.76
CA PRO A 127 -0.07 3.82 17.37
C PRO A 127 1.25 3.31 17.97
N ALA A 128 1.31 2.03 18.38
CA ALA A 128 2.51 1.40 18.90
C ALA A 128 3.59 1.14 17.83
N ASP A 129 3.27 1.22 16.54
CA ASP A 129 4.24 1.03 15.45
C ASP A 129 5.00 2.32 15.11
N VAL A 130 4.62 3.44 15.74
CA VAL A 130 5.14 4.79 15.44
C VAL A 130 5.77 5.37 16.69
N HIS A 131 7.10 5.40 16.69
CA HIS A 131 7.87 5.99 17.79
C HIS A 131 8.39 7.37 17.39
N VAL A 132 8.00 8.38 18.17
CA VAL A 132 8.48 9.75 18.02
C VAL A 132 9.64 9.95 18.98
N ILE A 133 10.86 10.03 18.46
CA ILE A 133 12.10 9.96 19.24
C ILE A 133 12.88 11.27 19.12
N ILE A 134 13.28 11.83 20.26
CA ILE A 134 14.26 12.90 20.35
C ILE A 134 15.58 12.32 20.88
N ASP A 135 16.67 12.54 20.15
CA ASP A 135 18.02 12.20 20.63
C ASP A 135 18.56 13.32 21.53
N ALA A 136 18.85 12.98 22.79
CA ALA A 136 19.42 13.87 23.78
C ALA A 136 20.88 13.59 24.10
N LYS A 137 21.58 12.87 23.23
CA LYS A 137 22.98 12.49 23.40
C LYS A 137 23.86 13.72 23.67
N GLY A 138 24.49 13.74 24.84
CA GLY A 138 25.44 14.79 25.24
C GLY A 138 24.81 16.12 25.65
N LEU A 139 23.47 16.20 25.76
CA LEU A 139 22.81 17.40 26.24
C LEU A 139 23.00 17.58 27.75
N THR A 140 23.17 18.83 28.16
CA THR A 140 23.31 19.26 29.55
C THR A 140 22.00 19.92 30.02
N PRO A 141 21.85 20.22 31.33
CA PRO A 141 20.69 20.97 31.79
C PRO A 141 20.53 22.31 31.08
N GLY A 142 19.35 22.57 30.53
CA GLY A 142 19.05 23.71 29.68
C GLY A 142 17.74 23.53 28.91
N THR A 143 17.35 24.54 28.13
CA THR A 143 16.18 24.51 27.26
C THR A 143 16.64 24.41 25.80
N TYR A 144 16.08 23.45 25.07
CA TYR A 144 16.42 23.18 23.67
C TYR A 144 15.16 23.11 22.81
N GLN A 145 15.28 23.51 21.55
CA GLN A 145 14.26 23.31 20.54
C GLN A 145 14.77 22.22 19.60
N LEU A 146 14.18 21.03 19.68
CA LEU A 146 14.64 19.84 18.97
C LEU A 146 13.58 19.36 17.99
N THR A 147 14.02 18.88 16.83
CA THR A 147 13.14 18.24 15.85
C THR A 147 13.07 16.74 16.15
N PRO A 148 11.89 16.20 16.47
CA PRO A 148 11.74 14.77 16.69
C PRO A 148 11.95 13.99 15.38
N THR A 149 12.53 12.80 15.52
CA THR A 149 12.66 11.81 14.45
C THR A 149 11.62 10.72 14.64
N ILE A 150 11.10 10.15 13.55
CA ILE A 150 10.11 9.07 13.64
C ILE A 150 10.75 7.77 13.21
N GLN A 151 10.53 6.74 14.02
CA GLN A 151 10.85 5.37 13.69
C GLN A 151 9.54 4.59 13.47
N LEU A 152 9.41 4.03 12.28
CA LEU A 152 8.27 3.19 11.89
C LEU A 152 8.68 1.71 11.97
N LEU A 153 7.84 0.87 12.56
CA LEU A 153 8.01 -0.59 12.61
C LEU A 153 7.32 -1.31 11.44
N ILE A 154 6.74 -0.56 10.51
CA ILE A 154 6.03 -1.07 9.34
C ILE A 154 6.72 -0.66 8.03
N GLU A 155 6.76 -1.56 7.06
CA GLU A 155 7.33 -1.29 5.75
C GLU A 155 6.31 -0.65 4.79
N GLY A 156 6.84 0.07 3.79
CA GLY A 156 6.02 0.67 2.73
C GLY A 156 5.24 1.92 3.16
N VAL A 157 5.38 2.38 4.40
CA VAL A 157 4.81 3.64 4.90
C VAL A 157 5.92 4.67 5.07
N THR A 158 5.64 5.89 4.69
CA THR A 158 6.55 7.03 4.78
C THR A 158 5.95 8.15 5.62
N VAL A 159 6.82 8.90 6.31
CA VAL A 159 6.42 10.11 7.03
C VAL A 159 6.39 11.28 6.06
N GLU A 160 5.25 11.96 5.95
CA GLU A 160 5.14 13.20 5.17
C GLU A 160 5.45 14.43 6.00
N SER A 161 4.90 14.50 7.22
CA SER A 161 5.11 15.65 8.10
C SER A 161 4.83 15.34 9.58
N ILE A 162 5.36 16.21 10.45
CA ILE A 162 5.18 16.18 11.91
C ILE A 162 4.71 17.56 12.35
N LEU A 163 3.73 17.60 13.23
CA LEU A 163 3.13 18.82 13.76
C LEU A 163 2.99 18.76 15.28
N PRO A 164 3.64 19.68 16.04
CA PRO A 164 4.61 20.67 15.56
C PRO A 164 5.92 20.04 15.07
N GLY A 165 6.60 20.71 14.13
CA GLY A 165 7.90 20.26 13.60
C GLY A 165 9.07 20.43 14.57
N THR A 166 8.87 21.13 15.69
CA THR A 166 9.85 21.32 16.77
C THR A 166 9.16 21.16 18.11
N VAL A 167 9.87 20.57 19.06
CA VAL A 167 9.42 20.38 20.44
C VAL A 167 10.41 21.06 21.36
N GLU A 168 9.90 21.82 22.34
CA GLU A 168 10.73 22.35 23.40
C GLU A 168 11.06 21.24 24.40
N VAL A 169 12.35 21.07 24.68
CA VAL A 169 12.86 20.08 25.63
C VAL A 169 13.61 20.81 26.74
N VAL A 170 13.08 20.75 27.95
CA VAL A 170 13.71 21.30 29.15
C VAL A 170 14.38 20.17 29.91
N ILE A 171 15.70 20.21 29.99
CA ILE A 171 16.52 19.20 30.69
C ILE A 171 16.94 19.76 32.05
N SER A 172 16.69 19.00 33.10
CA SER A 172 17.04 19.35 34.49
C SER A 172 17.63 18.16 35.23
N LYS A 173 18.27 18.41 36.38
CA LYS A 173 18.73 17.31 37.26
C LYS A 173 17.52 16.62 37.87
N LYS A 174 17.53 15.30 37.95
CA LYS A 174 16.54 14.54 38.72
C LYS A 174 16.60 14.97 40.17
N THR A 175 15.54 15.58 40.67
CA THR A 175 15.38 15.79 42.12
C THR A 175 15.03 14.44 42.73
N THR A 176 15.98 13.87 43.47
CA THR A 176 15.73 12.67 44.28
C THR A 176 15.00 13.14 45.54
N PRO A 177 13.84 12.55 45.91
CA PRO A 177 13.14 12.90 47.14
C PRO A 177 13.94 12.58 48.41
#